data_AF-A0A537UZY7-F1
#
_entry.id   AF-A0A537UZY7-F1
#
_cell.length_a   1.000
_cell.length_b   1.000
_cell.length_c   1.000
_cell.angle_alpha   90.00
_cell.angle_beta   90.00
_cell.angle_gamma   90.00
#
_symmetry.space_group_name_H-M   'P 1'
#
loop_
_entity.id
_entity.type
_entity.pdbx_description
1 polymer ?
#
loop_
_entity_poly.entity_id
_entity_poly.type
_entity_poly.pdbx_seq_one_letter_code
_entity_poly.pdbx_strand_id
1 'polypeptide(L)'
;MLAAVTLVSAVALAPRMASAEGIFDFFFGGFQKQQRQGSGQANFFADPFGLNRQPAPPPRPVASGSGPAFCVRSCDGKYFPLARGHATPVQMCQAFCPATATKVFFGGSIDGAYASNGERYADSENAFA
;
A
#
# COMPACT_ATOMS: atom_id res chain seq x y z
N MET A 1 6.05 57.63 43.02
CA MET A 1 5.62 56.78 44.15
C MET A 1 4.31 56.10 43.75
N LEU A 2 4.30 54.75 43.78
CA LEU A 2 3.20 53.80 44.04
C LEU A 2 1.85 53.93 43.27
N ALA A 3 1.16 52.88 42.84
CA ALA A 3 1.24 51.44 43.15
C ALA A 3 0.66 50.61 41.98
N ALA A 4 1.25 49.43 41.77
CA ALA A 4 0.74 48.37 40.91
C ALA A 4 -0.38 47.60 41.63
N VAL A 5 -1.44 47.23 40.90
CA VAL A 5 -2.43 46.24 41.35
C VAL A 5 -2.49 45.14 40.30
N THR A 6 -1.74 44.07 40.50
CA THR A 6 -1.84 42.83 39.71
C THR A 6 -2.72 41.84 40.47
N LEU A 7 -3.97 41.69 40.03
CA LEU A 7 -4.88 40.67 40.54
C LEU A 7 -4.54 39.30 39.96
N VAL A 8 -4.37 38.35 40.87
CA VAL A 8 -4.07 36.93 40.68
C VAL A 8 -5.25 36.20 40.04
N SER A 9 -4.99 35.28 39.12
CA SER A 9 -5.92 34.19 38.79
C SER A 9 -5.12 32.98 38.32
N ALA A 10 -4.84 32.06 39.24
CA ALA A 10 -4.34 30.74 38.93
C ALA A 10 -5.50 29.88 38.42
N VAL A 11 -5.58 29.69 37.11
CA VAL A 11 -6.48 28.69 36.51
C VAL A 11 -5.67 27.41 36.30
N ALA A 12 -5.75 26.49 37.26
CA ALA A 12 -5.28 25.12 37.09
C ALA A 12 -6.27 24.36 36.18
N LEU A 13 -6.01 24.37 34.87
CA LEU A 13 -6.66 23.46 33.92
C LEU A 13 -5.97 22.09 34.05
N ALA A 14 -6.48 21.24 34.95
CA ALA A 14 -6.14 19.82 34.92
C ALA A 14 -6.62 19.23 33.58
N PRO A 15 -5.75 18.58 32.78
CA PRO A 15 -6.18 17.91 31.57
C PRO A 15 -7.11 16.76 31.94
N ARG A 16 -8.33 16.80 31.41
CA ARG A 16 -9.23 15.65 31.39
C ARG A 16 -8.52 14.54 30.61
N MET A 17 -8.19 13.43 31.29
CA MET A 17 -7.78 12.21 30.61
C MET A 17 -8.94 11.75 29.73
N ALA A 18 -8.88 12.07 28.43
CA ALA A 18 -9.70 11.42 27.43
C ALA A 18 -9.08 10.04 27.18
N SER A 19 -9.61 9.01 27.82
CA SER A 19 -9.24 7.63 27.55
C SER A 19 -9.80 7.27 26.16
N ALA A 20 -8.96 7.31 25.13
CA ALA A 20 -9.30 6.83 23.80
C ALA A 20 -9.15 5.30 23.76
N GLU A 21 -9.97 4.61 24.53
CA GLU A 21 -10.05 3.16 24.46
C GLU A 21 -11.04 2.81 23.34
N GLY A 22 -10.54 2.40 22.17
CA GLY A 22 -11.43 1.92 21.11
C GLY A 22 -10.87 1.90 19.69
N ILE A 23 -9.76 2.59 19.40
CA ILE A 23 -9.21 2.62 18.02
C ILE A 23 -8.42 1.34 17.73
N PHE A 24 -7.61 0.88 18.69
CA PHE A 24 -6.86 -0.38 18.54
C PHE A 24 -7.74 -1.61 18.70
N ASP A 25 -8.84 -1.54 19.45
CA ASP A 25 -9.79 -2.65 19.59
C ASP A 25 -10.51 -2.97 18.27
N PHE A 26 -10.81 -1.94 17.46
CA PHE A 26 -11.34 -2.14 16.10
C PHE A 26 -10.28 -2.66 15.12
N PHE A 27 -9.02 -2.22 15.27
CA PHE A 27 -7.94 -2.61 14.37
C PHE A 27 -7.40 -4.03 14.62
N PHE A 28 -7.47 -4.52 15.87
CA PHE A 28 -6.96 -5.84 16.26
C PHE A 28 -8.07 -6.83 16.70
N GLY A 29 -9.28 -6.36 17.01
CA GLY A 29 -10.41 -7.18 17.50
C GLY A 29 -11.20 -7.94 16.44
N GLY A 30 -10.75 -7.94 15.18
CA GLY A 30 -11.38 -8.62 14.04
C GLY A 30 -11.43 -10.16 14.11
N PHE A 31 -11.20 -10.78 15.27
CA PHE A 31 -11.25 -12.24 15.44
C PHE A 31 -12.07 -12.72 16.65
N GLN A 32 -12.90 -11.87 17.26
CA GLN A 32 -13.96 -12.37 18.14
C GLN A 32 -15.08 -12.98 17.28
N LYS A 33 -14.88 -14.27 16.98
CA LYS A 33 -15.90 -15.30 16.73
C LYS A 33 -17.28 -14.73 16.46
N GLN A 34 -17.51 -14.44 15.19
CA GLN A 34 -18.83 -14.50 14.60
C GLN A 34 -19.40 -15.89 14.90
N GLN A 35 -20.16 -15.94 15.98
CA GLN A 35 -21.45 -16.59 16.06
C GLN A 35 -21.50 -17.97 15.39
N ARG A 36 -21.35 -19.00 16.23
CA ARG A 36 -21.96 -20.30 15.97
C ARG A 36 -23.47 -20.11 15.74
N GLN A 37 -23.88 -20.06 14.48
CA GLN A 37 -25.24 -20.24 13.98
C GLN A 37 -25.03 -20.47 12.46
N GLY A 38 -25.16 -21.66 11.90
CA GLY A 38 -26.32 -22.54 11.95
C GLY A 38 -27.00 -22.46 10.57
N SER A 39 -27.23 -23.63 9.95
CA SER A 39 -27.66 -23.87 8.55
C SER A 39 -26.53 -23.77 7.51
N GLY A 40 -26.28 -24.72 6.63
CA GLY A 40 -26.95 -25.95 6.23
C GLY A 40 -26.44 -26.27 4.82
N GLN A 41 -26.46 -27.56 4.46
CA GLN A 41 -26.29 -28.09 3.09
C GLN A 41 -24.86 -28.21 2.57
N ALA A 42 -24.31 -29.39 2.87
CA ALA A 42 -23.41 -30.13 2.01
C ALA A 42 -23.83 -30.07 0.53
N ASN A 43 -23.12 -29.31 -0.30
CA ASN A 43 -23.16 -29.52 -1.74
C ASN A 43 -22.21 -30.67 -2.10
N PHE A 44 -22.66 -31.88 -1.77
CA PHE A 44 -22.07 -33.18 -2.13
C PHE A 44 -22.49 -33.64 -3.54
N PHE A 45 -23.18 -32.79 -4.31
CA PHE A 45 -23.46 -33.04 -5.72
C PHE A 45 -22.31 -32.49 -6.57
N ALA A 46 -21.36 -33.38 -6.86
CA ALA A 46 -20.46 -33.24 -7.99
C ALA A 46 -21.30 -33.03 -9.27
N ASP A 47 -21.07 -31.91 -9.96
CA ASP A 47 -21.62 -31.64 -11.29
C ASP A 47 -20.88 -32.52 -12.32
N PRO A 48 -21.52 -33.53 -12.94
CA PRO A 48 -20.84 -34.48 -13.83
C PRO A 48 -20.54 -33.91 -15.23
N PHE A 49 -20.99 -32.69 -15.54
CA PHE A 49 -20.80 -32.05 -16.85
C PHE A 49 -19.85 -30.84 -16.82
N GLY A 50 -19.28 -30.49 -15.66
CA GLY A 50 -18.23 -29.48 -15.54
C GLY A 50 -18.64 -28.09 -16.02
N LEU A 51 -19.93 -27.78 -16.04
CA LEU A 51 -20.43 -26.48 -16.53
C LEU A 51 -20.31 -25.38 -15.49
N ASN A 52 -20.03 -25.74 -14.23
CA ASN A 52 -19.70 -24.78 -13.18
C ASN A 52 -18.24 -24.35 -13.32
N ARG A 53 -17.95 -23.54 -14.34
CA ARG A 53 -16.69 -22.77 -14.40
C ARG A 53 -16.71 -21.77 -13.26
N GLN A 54 -16.08 -22.15 -12.16
CA GLN A 54 -15.64 -21.25 -11.11
C GLN A 54 -15.00 -20.03 -11.79
N PRO A 55 -15.44 -18.79 -11.53
CA PRO A 55 -14.77 -17.60 -12.05
C PRO A 55 -13.31 -17.68 -11.61
N ALA A 56 -12.38 -17.59 -12.56
CA ALA A 56 -10.97 -17.50 -12.23
C ALA A 56 -10.79 -16.38 -11.19
N PRO A 57 -10.06 -16.63 -10.07
CA PRO A 57 -9.87 -15.61 -9.07
C PRO A 57 -9.30 -14.37 -9.76
N PRO A 58 -9.83 -13.16 -9.49
CA PRO A 58 -9.28 -11.94 -10.06
C PRO A 58 -7.78 -11.91 -9.74
N PRO A 59 -6.92 -11.46 -10.68
CA PRO A 59 -5.49 -11.39 -10.45
C PRO A 59 -5.28 -10.68 -9.12
N ARG A 60 -4.68 -11.38 -8.16
CA ARG A 60 -4.38 -10.79 -6.86
C ARG A 60 -3.61 -9.50 -7.14
N PRO A 61 -4.00 -8.36 -6.54
CA PRO A 61 -3.16 -7.18 -6.58
C PRO A 61 -1.81 -7.61 -6.00
N VAL A 62 -0.81 -7.79 -6.88
CA VAL A 62 0.58 -7.86 -6.44
C VAL A 62 0.76 -6.60 -5.62
N ALA A 63 1.22 -6.73 -4.37
CA ALA A 63 1.34 -5.62 -3.44
C ALA A 63 2.03 -4.47 -4.18
N SER A 64 1.21 -3.53 -4.65
CA SER A 64 1.67 -2.42 -5.44
C SER A 64 2.46 -1.63 -4.43
N GLY A 65 3.79 -1.63 -4.55
CA GLY A 65 4.67 -0.92 -3.63
C GLY A 65 4.03 0.42 -3.36
N SER A 66 3.66 0.66 -2.10
CA SER A 66 2.80 1.77 -1.70
C SER A 66 3.60 3.06 -1.90
N GLY A 67 3.62 3.57 -3.12
CA GLY A 67 4.51 4.64 -3.53
C GLY A 67 4.45 4.90 -5.04
N PRO A 68 5.06 5.98 -5.53
CA PRO A 68 5.26 6.19 -6.95
C PRO A 68 6.09 5.06 -7.56
N ALA A 69 5.79 4.75 -8.82
CA ALA A 69 6.57 3.81 -9.60
C ALA A 69 7.49 4.60 -10.54
N PHE A 70 8.68 4.08 -10.78
CA PHE A 70 9.67 4.67 -11.68
C PHE A 70 10.03 3.66 -12.75
N CYS A 71 9.95 4.08 -14.01
CA CYS A 71 10.47 3.31 -15.14
C CYS A 71 11.92 3.72 -15.36
N VAL A 72 12.84 2.76 -15.30
CA VAL A 72 14.27 2.96 -15.52
C VAL A 72 14.66 2.23 -16.80
N ARG A 73 15.33 2.94 -17.71
CA ARG A 73 15.90 2.32 -18.92
C ARG A 73 17.26 1.71 -18.60
N SER A 74 17.43 0.43 -18.94
CA SER A 74 18.64 -0.33 -18.62
C SER A 74 19.84 -0.01 -19.52
N CYS A 75 19.70 0.85 -20.52
CA CYS A 75 20.82 1.22 -21.39
C CYS A 75 21.55 2.48 -20.93
N ASP A 76 20.83 3.40 -20.26
CA ASP A 76 21.35 4.73 -19.93
C ASP A 76 21.00 5.17 -18.50
N GLY A 77 20.33 4.34 -17.70
CA GLY A 77 19.99 4.62 -16.31
C GLY A 77 18.94 5.72 -16.11
N LYS A 78 18.54 6.40 -17.18
CA LYS A 78 17.54 7.46 -17.12
C LYS A 78 16.21 6.88 -16.69
N TYR A 79 15.62 7.54 -15.70
CA TYR A 79 14.37 7.15 -15.09
C TYR A 79 13.33 8.25 -15.21
N PHE A 80 12.05 7.85 -15.21
CA PHE A 80 10.93 8.77 -15.16
C PHE A 80 9.82 8.21 -14.26
N PRO A 81 9.08 9.08 -13.55
CA PRO A 81 7.95 8.66 -12.75
C PRO A 81 6.81 8.19 -13.64
N LEU A 82 6.17 7.09 -13.23
CA LEU A 82 4.96 6.57 -13.86
C LEU A 82 3.74 7.11 -13.11
N ALA A 83 2.83 7.72 -13.86
CA ALA A 83 1.52 8.08 -13.34
C ALA A 83 0.74 6.82 -12.98
N ARG A 84 -0.13 6.91 -11.96
CA ARG A 84 -1.11 5.86 -11.69
C ARG A 84 -2.15 5.86 -12.82
N GLY A 85 -2.41 4.69 -13.38
CA GLY A 85 -3.38 4.53 -14.47
C GLY A 85 -4.09 3.19 -14.40
N HIS A 86 -4.86 2.88 -15.45
CA HIS A 86 -5.59 1.61 -15.57
C HIS A 86 -4.71 0.42 -15.98
N ALA A 87 -3.47 0.69 -16.41
CA ALA A 87 -2.49 -0.32 -16.77
C ALA A 87 -1.50 -0.55 -15.63
N THR A 88 -0.87 -1.73 -15.60
CA THR A 88 0.20 -1.98 -14.63
C THR A 88 1.41 -1.10 -14.95
N PRO A 89 2.21 -0.70 -13.96
CA PRO A 89 3.38 0.15 -14.20
C PRO A 89 4.40 -0.50 -15.15
N VAL A 90 4.48 -1.85 -15.15
CA VAL A 90 5.29 -2.60 -16.12
C VAL A 90 4.76 -2.42 -17.55
N GLN A 91 3.44 -2.54 -17.75
CA GLN A 91 2.83 -2.31 -19.06
C GLN A 91 3.02 -0.87 -19.54
N MET A 92 2.86 0.11 -18.64
CA MET A 92 3.09 1.52 -18.97
C MET A 92 4.54 1.77 -19.37
N CYS A 93 5.50 1.28 -18.58
CA CYS A 93 6.93 1.40 -18.85
C CYS A 93 7.30 0.79 -20.22
N GLN A 94 6.78 -0.40 -20.53
CA GLN A 94 6.98 -1.04 -21.83
C GLN A 94 6.36 -0.25 -22.99
N ALA A 95 5.18 0.34 -22.79
CA ALA A 95 4.51 1.15 -23.82
C ALA A 95 5.29 2.44 -24.14
N PHE A 96 5.93 3.05 -23.14
CA PHE A 96 6.79 4.22 -23.34
C PHE A 96 8.15 3.87 -23.94
N CYS A 97 8.65 2.66 -23.74
CA CYS A 97 9.98 2.21 -24.17
C CYS A 97 9.94 0.85 -24.88
N PRO A 98 9.31 0.74 -26.07
CA PRO A 98 9.02 -0.56 -26.69
C PRO A 98 10.26 -1.30 -27.22
N ALA A 99 11.34 -0.59 -27.54
CA ALA A 99 12.56 -1.15 -28.13
C ALA A 99 13.73 -1.24 -27.13
N THR A 100 13.48 -1.01 -25.83
CA THR A 100 14.53 -0.90 -24.82
C THR A 100 14.20 -1.79 -23.62
N ALA A 101 15.22 -2.43 -23.05
CA ALA A 101 15.05 -3.13 -21.78
C ALA A 101 14.78 -2.11 -20.67
N THR A 102 13.68 -2.29 -19.96
CA THR A 102 13.29 -1.41 -18.85
C THR A 102 12.97 -2.20 -17.59
N LYS A 103 13.27 -1.60 -16.44
CA LYS A 103 12.87 -2.10 -15.12
C LYS A 103 11.97 -1.09 -14.41
N VAL A 104 11.04 -1.61 -13.62
CA VAL A 104 10.15 -0.79 -12.79
C VAL A 104 10.57 -0.92 -11.33
N PHE A 105 10.79 0.21 -10.68
CA PHE A 105 11.09 0.32 -9.26
C PHE A 105 9.98 1.07 -8.54
N PHE A 106 9.75 0.73 -7.27
CA PHE A 106 8.72 1.31 -6.42
C PHE A 106 9.37 1.89 -5.15
N GLY A 107 8.98 3.10 -4.78
CA GLY A 107 9.51 3.78 -3.59
C GLY A 107 9.09 5.23 -3.55
N GLY A 108 9.33 5.94 -2.44
CA GLY A 108 9.05 7.38 -2.34
C GLY A 108 9.98 8.24 -3.22
N SER A 109 11.22 7.78 -3.41
CA SER A 109 12.23 8.35 -4.30
C SER A 109 12.97 7.22 -5.01
N ILE A 110 13.60 7.54 -6.15
CA ILE A 110 14.34 6.54 -6.93
C ILE A 110 15.53 5.96 -6.15
N ASP A 111 16.20 6.77 -5.32
CA ASP A 111 17.43 6.39 -4.61
C ASP A 111 17.23 5.20 -3.67
N GLY A 112 16.03 5.09 -3.10
CA GLY A 112 15.61 4.00 -2.21
C GLY A 112 14.55 3.09 -2.81
N ALA A 113 14.33 3.11 -4.12
CA ALA A 113 13.29 2.33 -4.76
C ALA A 113 13.72 0.86 -4.97
N TYR A 114 12.74 -0.04 -4.93
CA TYR A 114 12.93 -1.49 -5.09
C TYR A 114 12.06 -2.02 -6.23
N ALA A 115 12.60 -2.93 -7.03
CA ALA A 115 11.86 -3.64 -8.05
C ALA A 115 11.03 -4.79 -7.42
N SER A 116 10.10 -5.35 -8.19
CA SER A 116 9.22 -6.43 -7.73
C SER A 116 9.96 -7.73 -7.34
N ASN A 117 11.22 -7.88 -7.79
CA ASN A 117 12.11 -8.99 -7.44
C ASN A 117 12.95 -8.70 -6.17
N GLY A 118 12.78 -7.53 -5.52
CA GLY A 118 13.55 -7.11 -4.36
C GLY A 118 14.88 -6.40 -4.67
N GLU A 119 15.24 -6.24 -5.93
CA GLU A 119 16.45 -5.52 -6.35
C GLU A 119 16.31 -4.03 -6.05
N ARG A 120 17.33 -3.41 -5.47
CA ARG A 120 17.37 -1.95 -5.26
C ARG A 120 17.80 -1.26 -6.52
N TYR A 121 17.22 -0.09 -6.79
CA TYR A 121 17.68 0.76 -7.89
C TYR A 121 19.18 1.07 -7.77
N ALA A 122 19.66 1.38 -6.56
CA ALA A 122 21.07 1.69 -6.30
C ALA A 122 22.03 0.53 -6.60
N ASP A 123 21.54 -0.72 -6.65
CA ASP A 123 22.36 -1.91 -6.92
C ASP A 123 22.31 -2.30 -8.42
N SER A 124 21.57 -1.55 -9.24
CA SER A 124 21.47 -1.78 -10.68
C SER A 124 22.68 -1.22 -11.43
N GLU A 125 23.02 -1.84 -12.57
CA GLU A 125 24.23 -1.52 -13.35
C GLU A 125 24.30 -0.05 -13.81
N ASN A 126 23.16 0.61 -13.99
CA ASN A 126 23.07 2.00 -14.46
C ASN A 126 22.49 2.95 -13.42
N ALA A 127 22.60 2.61 -12.14
CA ALA A 127 22.16 3.50 -11.08
C ALA A 127 22.93 4.83 -11.14
N PHE A 128 22.22 5.94 -11.04
CA PHE A 128 22.79 7.30 -10.94
C PHE A 128 23.61 7.78 -12.16
N ALA A 129 23.40 7.19 -13.34
CA ALA A 129 24.04 7.59 -14.61
C ALA A 129 23.40 8.82 -15.30
#